data_AF-A0A1E1LUN4-F1
#
_entry.id   AF-A0A1E1LUN4-F1
#
_cell.length_a   1.000
_cell.length_b   1.000
_cell.length_c   1.000
_cell.angle_alpha   90.00
_cell.angle_beta   90.00
_cell.angle_gamma   90.00
#
_symmetry.space_group_name_H-M   'P 1'
#
loop_
_entity.id
_entity.type
_entity.pdbx_description
1 polymer ?
#
loop_
_entity_poly.entity_id
_entity_poly.type
_entity_poly.pdbx_seq_one_letter_code
_entity_poly.pdbx_strand_id
1 'polypeptide(L)'
;MGAQQSTGAGKENDEPTKRCYYEVLGIERHATEDEIKKAYRKKALELHPDRNFGDVENATAKFAEVQSANEVLCDPQERAWYDAHRDSILRGGNNDPAEDNFQHNVKLTSAGHIIRLMGRFNKSIPFTDSPNGFYGVLQETFVKLAKEEDAACDWEGLEPVDYPEFGSMEDEYENVVKPFYRTWINFSTKKTFSWRDAYRTSDAPDRRTRRLIEKENARLREEGIREFNDAVRSLVAFVRKRDPRFIPNSQTEEDRQKILRNAAAAQAARSRAANKAKLDKHVVPDWAKSQQPEPEASLDSEEEEVEEVEHIECVVCQKIFKSENQYKAHEKSKKHIKAVQQLQREIRRDNKLFNLEDPVEKTPTAPVSELDALDLCEENESDAGTDAPTSELDQKAEVQSG
;
A
#
# COMPACT_ATOMS: atom_id res chain seq x y z
N MET A 1 -47.68 -67.79 20.63
CA MET A 1 -47.37 -66.44 21.14
C MET A 1 -46.00 -66.04 20.62
N GLY A 2 -45.94 -65.57 19.36
CA GLY A 2 -44.70 -65.07 18.75
C GLY A 2 -44.67 -63.56 18.90
N ALA A 3 -43.69 -63.04 19.63
CA ALA A 3 -43.49 -61.60 19.80
C ALA A 3 -42.42 -61.14 18.79
N GLN A 4 -42.86 -60.32 17.84
CA GLN A 4 -42.03 -59.65 16.86
C GLN A 4 -41.18 -58.59 17.56
N GLN A 5 -39.86 -58.66 17.40
CA GLN A 5 -38.93 -57.59 17.76
C GLN A 5 -38.91 -56.57 16.62
N SER A 6 -39.41 -55.36 16.90
CA SER A 6 -39.30 -54.21 16.01
C SER A 6 -37.94 -53.54 16.22
N THR A 7 -37.07 -53.66 15.22
CA THR A 7 -35.81 -52.91 15.14
C THR A 7 -36.12 -51.49 14.68
N GLY A 8 -36.26 -50.58 15.65
CA GLY A 8 -36.27 -49.13 15.38
C GLY A 8 -34.88 -48.69 14.94
N ALA A 9 -34.72 -48.42 13.65
CA ALA A 9 -33.56 -47.76 13.09
C ALA A 9 -33.33 -46.43 13.82
N GLY A 10 -32.18 -46.31 14.50
CA GLY A 10 -31.72 -45.06 15.05
C GLY A 10 -31.55 -44.06 13.92
N LYS A 11 -32.27 -42.95 14.00
CA LYS A 11 -31.99 -41.76 13.20
C LYS A 11 -30.62 -41.25 13.66
N GLU A 12 -29.60 -41.44 12.83
CA GLU A 12 -28.34 -40.72 12.98
C GLU A 12 -28.66 -39.22 12.93
N ASN A 13 -28.27 -38.49 13.98
CA ASN A 13 -28.30 -37.04 13.98
C ASN A 13 -27.26 -36.56 12.95
N ASP A 14 -27.70 -36.32 11.72
CA ASP A 14 -26.91 -35.63 10.70
C ASP A 14 -26.87 -34.14 11.09
N GLU A 15 -26.10 -33.81 12.14
CA GLU A 15 -25.65 -32.44 12.33
C GLU A 15 -24.85 -32.04 11.08
N PRO A 16 -25.06 -30.85 10.51
CA PRO A 16 -24.36 -30.43 9.30
C PRO A 16 -22.87 -30.29 9.63
N THR A 17 -22.12 -31.38 9.41
CA THR A 17 -20.67 -31.35 9.44
C THR A 17 -20.23 -30.33 8.42
N LYS A 18 -19.54 -29.29 8.88
CA LYS A 18 -19.03 -28.24 8.00
C LYS A 18 -18.18 -28.92 6.92
N ARG A 19 -18.51 -28.68 5.65
CA ARG A 19 -17.80 -29.29 4.52
C ARG A 19 -16.45 -28.62 4.33
N CYS A 20 -15.45 -29.37 3.89
CA CYS A 20 -14.13 -28.79 3.61
C CYS A 20 -14.21 -27.82 2.43
N TYR A 21 -13.48 -26.72 2.45
CA TYR A 21 -13.46 -25.76 1.33
C TYR A 21 -12.98 -26.39 0.02
N TYR A 22 -12.05 -27.34 0.08
CA TYR A 22 -11.63 -28.14 -1.07
C TYR A 22 -12.77 -29.04 -1.61
N GLU A 23 -13.59 -29.61 -0.73
CA GLU A 23 -14.75 -30.44 -1.11
C GLU A 23 -15.88 -29.60 -1.69
N VAL A 24 -16.11 -28.40 -1.14
CA VAL A 24 -17.11 -27.43 -1.66
C VAL A 24 -16.78 -27.02 -3.10
N LEU A 25 -15.50 -26.75 -3.38
CA LEU A 25 -15.04 -26.44 -4.75
C LEU A 25 -14.88 -27.69 -5.63
N GLY A 26 -14.78 -28.88 -5.04
CA GLY A 26 -14.57 -30.14 -5.75
C GLY A 26 -13.17 -30.29 -6.33
N ILE A 27 -12.15 -29.82 -5.59
CA ILE A 27 -10.74 -29.83 -5.98
C ILE A 27 -9.91 -30.61 -4.97
N GLU A 28 -8.71 -31.03 -5.40
CA GLU A 28 -7.76 -31.69 -4.52
C GLU A 28 -7.02 -30.69 -3.62
N ARG A 29 -6.47 -31.16 -2.50
CA ARG A 29 -5.80 -30.30 -1.50
C ARG A 29 -4.55 -29.62 -2.04
N HIS A 30 -3.86 -30.26 -2.98
CA HIS A 30 -2.66 -29.73 -3.62
C HIS A 30 -2.97 -28.95 -4.90
N ALA A 31 -4.23 -28.57 -5.12
CA ALA A 31 -4.63 -27.80 -6.28
C ALA A 31 -3.89 -26.45 -6.36
N THR A 32 -3.52 -26.08 -7.57
CA THR A 32 -2.87 -24.80 -7.91
C THR A 32 -3.88 -23.64 -7.86
N GLU A 33 -3.40 -22.41 -7.75
CA GLU A 33 -4.27 -21.21 -7.76
C GLU A 33 -5.15 -21.13 -9.01
N ASP A 34 -4.63 -21.57 -10.16
CA ASP A 34 -5.36 -21.57 -11.42
C ASP A 34 -6.50 -22.59 -11.42
N GLU A 35 -6.32 -23.74 -10.77
CA GLU A 35 -7.35 -24.75 -10.60
C GLU A 35 -8.44 -24.28 -9.64
N ILE A 36 -8.07 -23.61 -8.55
CA ILE A 36 -9.01 -22.99 -7.61
C ILE A 36 -9.89 -21.96 -8.34
N LYS A 37 -9.27 -21.06 -9.12
CA LYS A 37 -9.98 -20.05 -9.92
C LYS A 37 -10.90 -20.68 -10.97
N LYS A 38 -10.46 -21.75 -11.64
CA LYS A 38 -11.27 -22.49 -12.63
C LYS A 38 -12.47 -23.16 -11.97
N ALA A 39 -12.28 -23.82 -10.83
CA ALA A 39 -13.33 -24.48 -10.08
C ALA A 39 -14.38 -23.48 -9.57
N TYR A 40 -13.93 -22.34 -9.03
CA TYR A 40 -14.82 -21.27 -8.60
C TYR A 40 -15.69 -20.75 -9.75
N ARG A 41 -15.10 -20.44 -10.93
CA ARG A 41 -15.87 -19.99 -12.11
C ARG A 41 -16.91 -21.02 -12.56
N LYS A 42 -16.57 -22.32 -12.52
CA LYS A 42 -17.50 -23.39 -12.87
C LYS A 42 -18.68 -23.48 -11.89
N LYS A 43 -18.39 -23.46 -10.58
CA LYS A 43 -19.41 -23.50 -9.53
C LYS A 43 -20.29 -22.24 -9.52
N ALA A 44 -19.72 -21.08 -9.81
CA ALA A 44 -20.47 -19.82 -9.92
C ALA A 44 -21.50 -19.87 -11.07
N LEU A 45 -21.13 -20.41 -12.23
CA LEU A 45 -22.06 -20.62 -13.36
C LEU A 45 -23.13 -21.67 -13.05
N GLU A 46 -22.81 -22.68 -12.25
CA GLU A 46 -23.76 -23.71 -11.81
C GLU A 46 -24.80 -23.18 -10.82
N LEU A 47 -24.38 -22.29 -9.93
CA LEU A 47 -25.21 -21.74 -8.86
C LEU A 47 -25.81 -20.37 -9.20
N HIS A 48 -25.65 -19.89 -10.43
CA HIS A 48 -26.19 -18.61 -10.86
C HIS A 48 -27.74 -18.60 -10.81
N PRO A 49 -28.37 -17.54 -10.29
CA PRO A 49 -29.84 -17.47 -10.17
C PRO A 49 -30.57 -17.62 -11.52
N ASP A 50 -29.94 -17.16 -12.61
CA ASP A 50 -30.44 -17.32 -14.00
C ASP A 50 -30.47 -18.78 -14.49
N ARG A 51 -29.90 -19.73 -13.75
CA ARG A 51 -30.00 -21.16 -14.09
C ARG A 51 -30.87 -21.93 -13.10
N ASN A 52 -31.14 -21.35 -11.94
CA ASN A 52 -31.86 -21.96 -10.82
C ASN A 52 -33.12 -21.16 -10.45
N PHE A 53 -33.98 -20.88 -11.44
CA PHE A 53 -35.18 -20.05 -11.28
C PHE A 53 -36.20 -20.54 -10.23
N GLY A 54 -36.13 -21.81 -9.80
CA GLY A 54 -37.01 -22.39 -8.76
C GLY A 54 -36.36 -22.63 -7.40
N ASP A 55 -35.04 -22.42 -7.27
CA ASP A 55 -34.24 -22.80 -6.10
C ASP A 55 -33.25 -21.69 -5.71
N VAL A 56 -33.68 -20.44 -5.82
CA VAL A 56 -32.82 -19.25 -5.66
C VAL A 56 -32.21 -19.18 -4.26
N GLU A 57 -32.97 -19.52 -3.22
CA GLU A 57 -32.48 -19.48 -1.83
C GLU A 57 -31.38 -20.52 -1.57
N ASN A 58 -31.61 -21.76 -2.00
CA ASN A 58 -30.63 -22.85 -1.88
C ASN A 58 -29.38 -22.58 -2.73
N ALA A 59 -29.56 -22.04 -3.94
CA ALA A 59 -28.46 -21.65 -4.80
C ALA A 59 -27.63 -20.52 -4.19
N THR A 60 -28.28 -19.52 -3.59
CA THR A 60 -27.62 -18.39 -2.91
C THR A 60 -26.83 -18.86 -1.69
N ALA A 61 -27.40 -19.74 -0.87
CA ALA A 61 -26.69 -20.31 0.28
C ALA A 61 -25.44 -21.10 -0.13
N LYS A 62 -25.56 -22.00 -1.12
CA LYS A 62 -24.41 -22.75 -1.66
C LYS A 62 -23.39 -21.83 -2.35
N PHE A 63 -23.86 -20.76 -3.00
CA PHE A 63 -22.98 -19.79 -3.64
C PHE A 63 -22.17 -19.02 -2.59
N ALA A 64 -22.79 -18.63 -1.48
CA ALA A 64 -22.08 -18.02 -0.35
C ALA A 64 -21.01 -18.96 0.23
N GLU A 65 -21.29 -20.26 0.35
CA GLU A 65 -20.30 -21.26 0.78
C GLU A 65 -19.13 -21.37 -0.22
N VAL A 66 -19.42 -21.47 -1.53
CA VAL A 66 -18.41 -21.52 -2.61
C VAL A 66 -17.55 -20.24 -2.63
N GLN A 67 -18.18 -19.09 -2.41
CA GLN A 67 -17.49 -17.82 -2.32
C GLN A 67 -16.55 -17.77 -1.11
N SER A 68 -17.01 -18.20 0.06
CA SER A 68 -16.17 -18.28 1.26
C SER A 68 -14.98 -19.23 1.08
N ALA A 69 -15.18 -20.37 0.42
CA ALA A 69 -14.12 -21.33 0.11
C ALA A 69 -13.06 -20.73 -0.81
N ASN A 70 -13.48 -20.02 -1.87
CA ASN A 70 -12.54 -19.40 -2.80
C ASN A 70 -11.75 -18.26 -2.16
N GLU A 71 -12.37 -17.46 -1.28
CA GLU A 71 -11.68 -16.36 -0.59
C GLU A 71 -10.52 -16.86 0.26
N VAL A 72 -10.78 -17.89 1.08
CA VAL A 72 -9.76 -18.47 1.97
C VAL A 72 -8.67 -19.19 1.17
N LEU A 73 -9.03 -19.90 0.09
CA LEU A 73 -8.06 -20.67 -0.69
C LEU A 73 -7.26 -19.84 -1.71
N CYS A 74 -7.73 -18.64 -2.07
CA CYS A 74 -7.06 -17.77 -3.04
C CYS A 74 -5.90 -16.96 -2.43
N ASP A 75 -5.94 -16.62 -1.13
CA ASP A 75 -4.81 -16.01 -0.42
C ASP A 75 -3.89 -17.11 0.14
N PRO A 76 -2.62 -17.21 -0.26
CA PRO A 76 -1.69 -18.21 0.27
C PRO A 76 -1.58 -18.19 1.80
N GLN A 77 -1.69 -17.03 2.43
CA GLN A 77 -1.63 -16.89 3.87
C GLN A 77 -2.89 -17.43 4.56
N GLU A 78 -4.07 -17.11 4.02
CA GLU A 78 -5.34 -17.64 4.55
C GLU A 78 -5.47 -19.14 4.30
N ARG A 79 -4.96 -19.63 3.16
CA ARG A 79 -4.90 -21.07 2.83
C ARG A 79 -4.03 -21.82 3.83
N ALA A 80 -2.82 -21.35 4.11
CA ALA A 80 -1.94 -21.97 5.09
C ALA A 80 -2.56 -21.98 6.49
N TRP A 81 -3.22 -20.90 6.89
CA TRP A 81 -3.93 -20.84 8.16
C TRP A 81 -5.12 -21.81 8.22
N TYR A 82 -5.89 -21.91 7.13
CA TYR A 82 -6.99 -22.85 7.02
C TYR A 82 -6.50 -24.29 7.08
N ASP A 83 -5.42 -24.63 6.36
CA ASP A 83 -4.86 -25.98 6.37
C ASP A 83 -4.34 -26.36 7.77
N ALA A 84 -3.74 -25.43 8.50
CA ALA A 84 -3.28 -25.63 9.89
C ALA A 84 -4.43 -25.84 10.89
N HIS A 85 -5.56 -25.15 10.70
CA HIS A 85 -6.69 -25.17 11.64
C HIS A 85 -7.91 -25.96 11.15
N ARG A 86 -7.80 -26.60 9.98
CA ARG A 86 -8.88 -27.32 9.28
C ARG A 86 -9.62 -28.25 10.22
N ASP A 87 -8.89 -29.09 10.94
CA ASP A 87 -9.52 -30.12 11.79
C ASP A 87 -10.25 -29.52 13.00
N SER A 88 -9.87 -28.32 13.45
CA SER A 88 -10.60 -27.58 14.48
C SER A 88 -11.88 -26.95 13.92
N ILE A 89 -11.81 -26.42 12.70
CA ILE A 89 -12.95 -25.79 12.01
C ILE A 89 -14.03 -26.83 11.64
N LEU A 90 -13.61 -27.98 11.10
CA LEU A 90 -14.51 -29.03 10.62
C LEU A 90 -15.13 -29.86 11.73
N ARG A 91 -14.43 -30.05 12.86
CA ARG A 91 -14.93 -30.88 13.96
C ARG A 91 -16.23 -30.37 14.57
N GLY A 92 -16.62 -29.11 14.31
CA GLY A 92 -18.02 -28.66 14.25
C GLY A 92 -18.92 -28.82 15.48
N GLY A 93 -18.49 -29.51 16.54
CA GLY A 93 -19.27 -29.79 17.73
C GLY A 93 -18.86 -28.88 18.89
N ASN A 94 -19.86 -28.39 19.61
CA ASN A 94 -19.74 -27.65 20.88
C ASN A 94 -19.20 -28.54 22.03
N ASN A 95 -18.41 -29.57 21.73
CA ASN A 95 -17.86 -30.56 22.66
C ASN A 95 -16.32 -30.50 22.63
N ASP A 96 -15.76 -29.29 22.66
CA ASP A 96 -14.37 -29.14 23.07
C ASP A 96 -14.36 -29.27 24.60
N PRO A 97 -13.73 -30.29 25.21
CA PRO A 97 -13.69 -30.41 26.68
C PRO A 97 -12.98 -29.21 27.35
N ALA A 98 -12.34 -28.34 26.57
CA ALA A 98 -11.77 -27.07 27.00
C ALA A 98 -12.77 -25.88 26.99
N GLU A 99 -13.99 -26.03 26.44
CA GLU A 99 -14.98 -24.94 26.36
C GLU A 99 -15.76 -24.70 27.67
N ASP A 100 -15.73 -25.64 28.61
CA ASP A 100 -16.34 -25.50 29.95
C ASP A 100 -15.30 -25.20 31.04
N ASN A 101 -14.10 -24.78 30.66
CA ASN A 101 -13.10 -24.35 31.63
C ASN A 101 -13.42 -22.94 32.15
N PHE A 102 -13.79 -22.86 33.41
CA PHE A 102 -13.91 -21.63 34.17
C PHE A 102 -12.63 -21.41 34.97
N GLN A 103 -12.03 -20.24 34.84
CA GLN A 103 -11.00 -19.75 35.74
C GLN A 103 -11.65 -18.61 36.51
N HIS A 104 -11.72 -18.77 37.83
CA HIS A 104 -12.22 -17.73 38.73
C HIS A 104 -13.60 -17.15 38.33
N ASN A 105 -14.57 -18.02 38.01
CA ASN A 105 -15.95 -17.70 37.62
C ASN A 105 -16.14 -17.00 36.27
N VAL A 106 -15.08 -16.84 35.46
CA VAL A 106 -15.19 -16.35 34.08
C VAL A 106 -15.00 -17.54 33.13
N LYS A 107 -15.92 -17.69 32.16
CA LYS A 107 -15.83 -18.71 31.12
C LYS A 107 -14.68 -18.36 30.17
N LEU A 108 -13.64 -19.20 30.12
CA LEU A 108 -12.47 -18.91 29.31
C LEU A 108 -12.78 -19.06 27.84
N THR A 109 -12.28 -18.12 27.07
CA THR A 109 -12.24 -18.24 25.64
C THR A 109 -11.04 -19.12 25.27
N SER A 110 -11.30 -20.30 24.70
CA SER A 110 -10.26 -21.20 24.19
C SER A 110 -9.73 -20.69 22.84
N ALA A 111 -8.49 -21.05 22.49
CA ALA A 111 -7.91 -20.81 21.18
C ALA A 111 -8.81 -21.36 20.05
N GLY A 112 -9.39 -22.56 20.25
CA GLY A 112 -10.33 -23.19 19.31
C GLY A 112 -11.62 -22.38 19.11
N HIS A 113 -12.12 -21.71 20.15
CA HIS A 113 -13.29 -20.84 20.04
C HIS A 113 -13.01 -19.63 19.14
N ILE A 114 -11.85 -19.00 19.32
CA ILE A 114 -11.40 -17.86 18.51
C ILE A 114 -11.24 -18.26 17.04
N ILE A 115 -10.65 -19.42 16.77
CA ILE A 115 -10.50 -19.98 15.41
C ILE A 115 -11.87 -20.26 14.78
N ARG A 116 -12.80 -20.86 15.53
CA ARG A 116 -14.15 -21.13 15.03
C ARG A 116 -14.92 -19.85 14.73
N LEU A 117 -14.73 -18.82 15.57
CA LEU A 117 -15.30 -17.50 15.38
C LEU A 117 -14.80 -16.86 14.07
N MET A 118 -13.50 -16.94 13.78
CA MET A 118 -12.95 -16.49 12.48
C MET A 118 -13.62 -17.20 11.30
N GLY A 119 -13.85 -18.52 11.39
CA GLY A 119 -14.55 -19.28 10.34
C GLY A 119 -16.03 -18.95 10.17
N ARG A 120 -16.66 -18.21 11.10
CA ARG A 120 -18.05 -17.73 10.95
C ARG A 120 -18.13 -16.46 10.10
N PHE A 121 -17.07 -15.65 10.09
CA PHE A 121 -17.04 -14.41 9.33
C PHE A 121 -16.84 -14.68 7.84
N ASN A 122 -17.94 -14.66 7.08
CA ASN A 122 -17.96 -14.66 5.63
C ASN A 122 -18.55 -13.34 5.11
N LYS A 123 -18.44 -13.05 3.80
CA LYS A 123 -19.03 -11.83 3.19
C LYS A 123 -20.56 -11.74 3.25
N SER A 124 -21.25 -12.79 3.71
CA SER A 124 -22.69 -12.73 3.92
C SER A 124 -23.07 -12.04 5.23
N ILE A 125 -22.12 -11.77 6.13
CA ILE A 125 -22.41 -11.06 7.38
C ILE A 125 -22.45 -9.55 7.11
N PRO A 126 -23.52 -8.85 7.52
CA PRO A 126 -23.60 -7.41 7.36
C PRO A 126 -22.60 -6.70 8.29
N PHE A 127 -21.95 -5.66 7.77
CA PHE A 127 -21.07 -4.77 8.52
C PHE A 127 -21.90 -3.79 9.37
N THR A 128 -22.63 -4.33 10.35
CA THR A 128 -23.44 -3.55 11.28
C THR A 128 -22.98 -3.75 12.72
N ASP A 129 -23.38 -2.82 13.59
CA ASP A 129 -23.17 -2.89 15.05
C ASP A 129 -24.22 -3.78 15.76
N SER A 130 -25.04 -4.49 14.99
CA SER A 130 -25.97 -5.48 15.55
C SER A 130 -25.20 -6.58 16.28
N PRO A 131 -25.79 -7.26 17.29
CA PRO A 131 -25.11 -8.34 18.02
C PRO A 131 -24.71 -9.53 17.13
N ASN A 132 -25.38 -9.71 16.00
CA ASN A 132 -25.01 -10.69 14.95
C ASN A 132 -24.26 -10.07 13.77
N GLY A 133 -23.98 -8.76 13.82
CA GLY A 133 -23.22 -8.03 12.82
C GLY A 133 -21.72 -8.14 13.07
N PHE A 134 -20.93 -7.71 12.10
CA PHE A 134 -19.46 -7.79 12.16
C PHE A 134 -18.88 -7.11 13.40
N TYR A 135 -19.26 -5.86 13.67
CA TYR A 135 -18.69 -5.08 14.78
C TYR A 135 -19.20 -5.54 16.14
N GLY A 136 -20.48 -5.88 16.26
CA GLY A 136 -21.07 -6.33 17.53
C GLY A 136 -20.47 -7.64 18.05
N VAL A 137 -20.31 -8.64 17.17
CA VAL A 137 -19.66 -9.92 17.54
C VAL A 137 -18.21 -9.68 17.97
N LEU A 138 -17.47 -8.85 17.21
CA LEU A 138 -16.07 -8.56 17.54
C LEU A 138 -15.94 -7.79 18.84
N GLN A 139 -16.76 -6.75 19.05
CA GLN A 139 -16.77 -5.97 20.28
C GLN A 139 -17.07 -6.86 21.49
N GLU A 140 -18.08 -7.72 21.42
CA GLU A 140 -18.39 -8.67 22.50
C GLU A 140 -17.19 -9.59 22.79
N THR A 141 -16.54 -10.11 21.75
CA THR A 141 -15.37 -11.00 21.94
C THR A 141 -14.18 -10.29 22.55
N PHE A 142 -13.83 -9.09 22.10
CA PHE A 142 -12.69 -8.33 22.63
C PHE A 142 -12.96 -7.83 24.06
N VAL A 143 -14.19 -7.40 24.36
CA VAL A 143 -14.61 -7.05 25.74
C VAL A 143 -14.53 -8.28 26.64
N LYS A 144 -14.97 -9.45 26.17
CA LYS A 144 -14.85 -10.69 26.93
C LYS A 144 -13.38 -11.08 27.16
N LEU A 145 -12.53 -10.98 26.14
CA LEU A 145 -11.10 -11.24 26.26
C LEU A 145 -10.43 -10.27 27.25
N ALA A 146 -10.74 -8.97 27.19
CA ALA A 146 -10.22 -7.99 28.14
C ALA A 146 -10.61 -8.34 29.57
N LYS A 147 -11.90 -8.62 29.84
CA LYS A 147 -12.39 -9.05 31.16
C LYS A 147 -11.71 -10.33 31.67
N GLU A 148 -11.43 -11.27 30.78
CA GLU A 148 -10.72 -12.50 31.13
C GLU A 148 -9.25 -12.23 31.53
N GLU A 149 -8.59 -11.27 30.89
CA GLU A 149 -7.22 -10.86 31.22
C GLU A 149 -7.17 -9.98 32.49
N ASP A 150 -8.14 -9.09 32.69
CA ASP A 150 -8.27 -8.28 33.90
C ASP A 150 -8.48 -9.18 35.12
N ALA A 151 -9.41 -10.15 35.02
CA ALA A 151 -9.59 -11.14 36.06
C ALA A 151 -8.28 -11.90 36.33
N ALA A 152 -7.54 -12.32 35.31
CA ALA A 152 -6.26 -12.99 35.50
C ALA A 152 -5.22 -12.10 36.22
N CYS A 153 -5.16 -10.80 35.89
CA CYS A 153 -4.29 -9.84 36.55
C CYS A 153 -4.67 -9.62 38.02
N ASP A 154 -5.95 -9.45 38.32
CA ASP A 154 -6.47 -9.26 39.68
C ASP A 154 -6.09 -10.43 40.60
N TRP A 155 -6.19 -11.67 40.09
CA TRP A 155 -5.88 -12.86 40.87
C TRP A 155 -4.37 -13.07 41.09
N GLU A 156 -3.54 -12.77 40.08
CA GLU A 156 -2.08 -12.89 40.19
C GLU A 156 -1.43 -11.66 40.87
N GLY A 157 -2.20 -10.60 41.13
CA GLY A 157 -1.71 -9.34 41.68
C GLY A 157 -0.79 -8.58 40.74
N LEU A 158 -0.97 -8.76 39.42
CA LEU A 158 -0.20 -8.06 38.38
C LEU A 158 -0.83 -6.70 38.07
N GLU A 159 -0.03 -5.78 37.52
CA GLU A 159 -0.53 -4.48 37.08
C GLU A 159 -1.59 -4.67 35.97
N PRO A 160 -2.79 -4.07 36.11
CA PRO A 160 -3.83 -4.15 35.09
C PRO A 160 -3.34 -3.57 33.76
N VAL A 161 -3.53 -4.33 32.68
CA VAL A 161 -3.24 -3.88 31.32
C VAL A 161 -4.52 -3.33 30.73
N ASP A 162 -4.58 -2.02 30.49
CA ASP A 162 -5.73 -1.39 29.85
C ASP A 162 -5.82 -1.81 28.37
N TYR A 163 -6.87 -2.55 28.03
CA TYR A 163 -7.15 -2.97 26.67
C TYR A 163 -8.21 -2.04 26.06
N PRO A 164 -7.87 -1.25 25.02
CA PRO A 164 -8.83 -0.39 24.35
C PRO A 164 -9.99 -1.19 23.76
N GLU A 165 -11.19 -0.60 23.78
CA GLU A 165 -12.38 -1.15 23.14
C GLU A 165 -12.28 -1.11 21.61
N PHE A 166 -12.99 -2.03 20.93
CA PHE A 166 -12.97 -2.15 19.48
C PHE A 166 -13.68 -0.98 18.76
N GLY A 167 -14.69 -0.39 19.40
CA GLY A 167 -15.51 0.68 18.82
C GLY A 167 -16.71 0.21 18.00
N SER A 168 -17.43 1.16 17.40
CA SER A 168 -18.66 1.05 16.60
C SER A 168 -18.46 1.61 15.20
N MET A 169 -19.23 1.18 14.19
CA MET A 169 -19.65 1.89 12.96
C MET A 169 -18.89 3.15 12.51
N GLU A 170 -19.01 4.19 13.32
CA GLU A 170 -18.73 5.58 12.97
C GLU A 170 -17.43 6.12 13.58
N ASP A 171 -16.74 5.29 14.38
CA ASP A 171 -15.51 5.70 15.08
C ASP A 171 -14.34 6.06 14.16
N GLU A 172 -13.58 7.06 14.61
CA GLU A 172 -12.47 7.65 13.88
C GLU A 172 -11.18 6.81 13.96
N TYR A 173 -10.45 6.75 12.83
CA TYR A 173 -9.27 5.91 12.69
C TYR A 173 -8.16 6.27 13.70
N GLU A 174 -7.86 7.55 13.90
CA GLU A 174 -6.71 7.97 14.71
C GLU A 174 -6.92 7.78 16.21
N ASN A 175 -8.16 7.99 16.67
CA ASN A 175 -8.48 8.07 18.10
C ASN A 175 -8.86 6.72 18.71
N VAL A 176 -9.54 5.86 17.96
CA VAL A 176 -10.06 4.57 18.49
C VAL A 176 -9.37 3.39 17.80
N VAL A 177 -9.40 3.36 16.48
CA VAL A 177 -8.97 2.20 15.70
C VAL A 177 -7.46 1.97 15.77
N LYS A 178 -6.65 3.03 15.66
CA LYS A 178 -5.18 2.98 15.72
C LYS A 178 -4.64 2.53 17.08
N PRO A 179 -5.04 3.11 18.24
CA PRO A 179 -4.59 2.62 19.53
C PRO A 179 -5.08 1.20 19.82
N PHE A 180 -6.31 0.85 19.41
CA PHE A 180 -6.83 -0.51 19.49
C PHE A 180 -5.87 -1.51 18.80
N TYR A 181 -5.62 -1.35 17.50
CA TYR A 181 -4.76 -2.29 16.79
C TYR A 181 -3.31 -2.30 17.29
N ARG A 182 -2.79 -1.16 17.78
CA ARG A 182 -1.44 -1.10 18.36
C ARG A 182 -1.30 -1.98 19.60
N THR A 183 -2.29 -1.99 20.48
CA THR A 183 -2.30 -2.81 21.69
C THR A 183 -2.57 -4.27 21.36
N TRP A 184 -3.59 -4.55 20.55
CA TRP A 184 -4.05 -5.91 20.26
C TRP A 184 -3.14 -6.70 19.31
N ILE A 185 -2.37 -6.05 18.42
CA ILE A 185 -1.34 -6.74 17.62
C ILE A 185 -0.23 -7.32 18.52
N ASN A 186 0.10 -6.62 19.60
CA ASN A 186 1.12 -7.01 20.56
C ASN A 186 0.56 -7.78 21.75
N PHE A 187 -0.67 -8.30 21.62
CA PHE A 187 -1.34 -9.01 22.70
C PHE A 187 -0.49 -10.16 23.25
N SER A 188 -0.44 -10.25 24.59
CA SER A 188 0.16 -11.33 25.33
C SER A 188 -0.69 -11.62 26.56
N THR A 189 -1.24 -12.82 26.62
CA THR A 189 -2.04 -13.25 27.78
C THR A 189 -1.20 -13.29 29.06
N LYS A 190 -1.83 -12.89 30.18
CA LYS A 190 -1.32 -13.04 31.55
C LYS A 190 -1.91 -14.26 32.26
N LYS A 191 -2.78 -15.01 31.60
CA LYS A 191 -3.35 -16.24 32.15
C LYS A 191 -2.25 -17.27 32.43
N THR A 192 -2.40 -17.98 33.54
CA THR A 192 -1.42 -18.96 34.02
C THR A 192 -1.47 -20.30 33.26
N PHE A 193 -2.55 -20.58 32.51
CA PHE A 193 -2.81 -21.84 31.78
C PHE A 193 -2.68 -23.12 32.62
N SER A 194 -2.90 -23.03 33.94
CA SER A 194 -2.76 -24.16 34.87
C SER A 194 -3.66 -25.36 34.55
N TRP A 195 -4.77 -25.15 33.84
CA TRP A 195 -5.66 -26.23 33.37
C TRP A 195 -5.08 -27.07 32.21
N ARG A 196 -3.99 -26.62 31.59
CA ARG A 196 -3.25 -27.39 30.56
C ARG A 196 -2.28 -28.40 31.18
N ASP A 197 -2.13 -28.44 32.50
CA ASP A 197 -1.28 -29.40 33.20
C ASP A 197 -1.82 -30.83 33.06
N ALA A 198 -1.12 -31.68 32.31
CA ALA A 198 -1.49 -33.07 32.12
C ALA A 198 -1.19 -33.95 33.34
N TYR A 199 -0.21 -33.56 34.16
CA TYR A 199 0.28 -34.35 35.28
C TYR A 199 0.17 -33.57 36.59
N ARG A 200 -0.28 -34.20 37.67
CA ARG A 200 -0.23 -33.58 39.00
C ARG A 200 1.17 -33.72 39.58
N THR A 201 1.73 -32.64 40.10
CA THR A 201 3.05 -32.65 40.76
C THR A 201 3.10 -33.51 42.02
N SER A 202 1.94 -33.81 42.62
CA SER A 202 1.79 -34.72 43.77
C SER A 202 2.01 -36.19 43.43
N ASP A 203 1.77 -36.59 42.18
CA ASP A 203 1.75 -38.01 41.78
C ASP A 203 3.15 -38.55 41.46
N ALA A 204 4.16 -37.70 41.58
CA ALA A 204 5.55 -38.04 41.31
C ALA A 204 6.16 -38.92 42.42
N PRO A 205 6.66 -40.14 42.10
CA PRO A 205 7.26 -41.03 43.10
C PRO A 205 8.63 -40.55 43.60
N ASP A 206 9.39 -39.84 42.76
CA ASP A 206 10.74 -39.34 43.06
C ASP A 206 10.88 -37.85 42.75
N ARG A 207 11.80 -37.17 43.44
CA ARG A 207 12.17 -35.76 43.17
C ARG A 207 12.58 -35.53 41.71
N ARG A 208 13.26 -36.51 41.10
CA ARG A 208 13.66 -36.44 39.68
C ARG A 208 12.44 -36.47 38.76
N THR A 209 11.50 -37.36 39.03
CA THR A 209 10.25 -37.49 38.27
C THR A 209 9.38 -36.25 38.43
N ARG A 210 9.34 -35.66 39.64
CA ARG A 210 8.66 -34.39 39.88
C ARG A 210 9.20 -33.25 39.01
N ARG A 211 10.53 -33.13 38.90
CA ARG A 211 11.15 -32.13 38.02
C ARG A 211 10.84 -32.35 36.55
N LEU A 212 10.77 -33.61 36.10
CA LEU A 212 10.38 -33.94 34.73
C LEU A 212 8.91 -33.59 34.47
N ILE A 213 8.02 -33.88 35.44
CA ILE A 213 6.60 -33.50 35.39
C ILE A 213 6.43 -31.99 35.37
N GLU A 214 7.11 -31.25 36.26
CA GLU A 214 7.07 -29.78 36.30
C GLU A 214 7.56 -29.17 34.98
N LYS A 215 8.61 -29.75 34.39
CA LYS A 215 9.13 -29.33 33.09
C LYS A 215 8.14 -29.61 31.96
N GLU A 216 7.48 -30.78 31.97
CA GLU A 216 6.51 -31.14 30.95
C GLU A 216 5.23 -30.31 31.05
N ASN A 217 4.73 -30.09 32.26
CA ASN A 217 3.62 -29.17 32.50
C ASN A 217 3.98 -27.73 32.08
N ALA A 218 5.19 -27.26 32.40
CA ALA A 218 5.66 -25.96 31.90
C ALA A 218 5.66 -25.90 30.36
N ARG A 219 6.10 -26.97 29.69
CA ARG A 219 6.05 -27.08 28.22
C ARG A 219 4.62 -26.99 27.69
N LEU A 220 3.67 -27.70 28.30
CA LEU A 220 2.25 -27.69 27.92
C LEU A 220 1.59 -26.33 28.17
N ARG A 221 1.94 -25.65 29.28
CA ARG A 221 1.47 -24.29 29.56
C ARG A 221 2.00 -23.30 28.54
N GLU A 222 3.30 -23.34 28.24
CA GLU A 222 3.91 -22.49 27.22
C GLU A 222 3.32 -22.73 25.83
N GLU A 223 3.06 -23.98 25.47
CA GLU A 223 2.38 -24.35 24.22
C GLU A 223 0.97 -23.79 24.17
N GLY A 224 0.18 -23.94 25.24
CA GLY A 224 -1.16 -23.36 25.32
C GLY A 224 -1.19 -21.83 25.29
N ILE A 225 -0.24 -21.18 25.96
CA ILE A 225 -0.06 -19.72 25.90
C ILE A 225 0.27 -19.28 24.48
N ARG A 226 1.17 -20.00 23.79
CA ARG A 226 1.56 -19.70 22.41
C ARG A 226 0.38 -19.85 21.46
N GLU A 227 -0.32 -20.98 21.52
CA GLU A 227 -1.53 -21.23 20.72
C GLU A 227 -2.59 -20.15 20.93
N PHE A 228 -2.83 -19.74 22.18
CA PHE A 228 -3.82 -18.71 22.49
C PHE A 228 -3.40 -17.33 21.98
N ASN A 229 -2.15 -16.93 22.21
CA ASN A 229 -1.62 -15.67 21.71
C ASN A 229 -1.65 -15.63 20.18
N ASP A 230 -1.27 -16.71 19.51
CA ASP A 230 -1.30 -16.80 18.05
C ASP A 230 -2.74 -16.81 17.52
N ALA A 231 -3.69 -17.44 18.23
CA ALA A 231 -5.11 -17.36 17.91
C ALA A 231 -5.63 -15.92 18.02
N VAL A 232 -5.36 -15.20 19.12
CA VAL A 232 -5.80 -13.80 19.28
C VAL A 232 -5.13 -12.89 18.24
N ARG A 233 -3.83 -13.01 18.02
CA ARG A 233 -3.12 -12.20 17.00
C ARG A 233 -3.60 -12.49 15.59
N SER A 234 -3.92 -13.75 15.28
CA SER A 234 -4.51 -14.11 13.98
C SER A 234 -5.92 -13.55 13.82
N LEU A 235 -6.73 -13.52 14.88
CA LEU A 235 -8.02 -12.83 14.89
C LEU A 235 -7.83 -11.33 14.62
N VAL A 236 -6.89 -10.67 15.30
CA VAL A 236 -6.62 -9.24 15.09
C VAL A 236 -6.16 -8.98 13.65
N ALA A 237 -5.27 -9.83 13.10
CA ALA A 237 -4.83 -9.73 11.72
C ALA A 237 -5.98 -9.95 10.72
N PHE A 238 -6.89 -10.87 11.01
CA PHE A 238 -8.10 -11.16 10.23
C PHE A 238 -9.04 -9.96 10.20
N VAL A 239 -9.30 -9.36 11.37
CA VAL A 239 -10.17 -8.18 11.50
C VAL A 239 -9.54 -7.00 10.77
N ARG A 240 -8.23 -6.77 10.94
CA ARG A 240 -7.50 -5.69 10.27
C ARG A 240 -7.56 -5.75 8.74
N LYS A 241 -7.63 -6.95 8.15
CA LYS A 241 -7.77 -7.12 6.68
C LYS A 241 -9.18 -6.81 6.18
N ARG A 242 -10.21 -7.00 7.01
CA ARG A 242 -11.63 -6.92 6.64
C ARG A 242 -12.32 -5.64 7.10
N ASP A 243 -11.75 -4.96 8.07
CA ASP A 243 -12.24 -3.70 8.63
C ASP A 243 -12.12 -2.56 7.61
N PRO A 244 -13.25 -2.01 7.11
CA PRO A 244 -13.25 -0.86 6.21
C PRO A 244 -12.67 0.41 6.83
N ARG A 245 -12.72 0.57 8.17
CA ARG A 245 -12.14 1.73 8.86
C ARG A 245 -10.64 1.65 8.96
N PHE A 246 -10.08 0.44 8.89
CA PHE A 246 -8.64 0.28 8.92
C PHE A 246 -8.05 0.78 7.61
N ILE A 247 -7.63 2.04 7.61
CA ILE A 247 -6.82 2.59 6.53
C ILE A 247 -5.43 1.98 6.72
N PRO A 248 -4.98 1.08 5.82
CA PRO A 248 -3.61 0.63 5.89
C PRO A 248 -2.76 1.88 5.67
N ASN A 249 -2.06 2.34 6.71
CA ASN A 249 -1.02 3.38 6.62
C ASN A 249 0.21 2.82 5.87
N SER A 250 -0.04 2.06 4.81
CA SER A 250 0.87 1.16 4.12
C SER A 250 1.77 1.85 3.12
N GLN A 251 1.52 3.14 2.87
CA GLN A 251 2.49 3.97 2.21
C GLN A 251 2.40 5.34 2.88
N THR A 252 3.44 5.66 3.65
CA THR A 252 3.78 7.06 3.88
C THR A 252 3.80 7.77 2.51
N GLU A 253 3.52 9.07 2.45
CA GLU A 253 3.67 9.80 1.18
C GLU A 253 5.06 9.59 0.57
N GLU A 254 6.07 9.36 1.42
CA GLU A 254 7.43 9.00 1.05
C GLU A 254 7.52 7.66 0.32
N ASP A 255 6.85 6.61 0.81
CA ASP A 255 6.80 5.30 0.12
C ASP A 255 6.06 5.39 -1.21
N ARG A 256 4.97 6.19 -1.27
CA ARG A 256 4.25 6.50 -2.53
C ARG A 256 5.17 7.18 -3.53
N GLN A 257 5.90 8.21 -3.10
CA GLN A 257 6.85 8.94 -3.92
C GLN A 257 8.03 8.07 -4.36
N LYS A 258 8.51 7.17 -3.49
CA LYS A 258 9.59 6.23 -3.81
C LYS A 258 9.15 5.21 -4.86
N ILE A 259 7.94 4.67 -4.74
CA ILE A 259 7.36 3.76 -5.74
C ILE A 259 7.21 4.49 -7.08
N LEU A 260 6.68 5.72 -7.08
CA LEU A 260 6.55 6.55 -8.29
C LEU A 260 7.92 6.85 -8.93
N ARG A 261 8.92 7.21 -8.12
CA ARG A 261 10.29 7.49 -8.59
C ARG A 261 10.94 6.25 -9.19
N ASN A 262 10.78 5.09 -8.55
CA ASN A 262 11.30 3.83 -9.05
C ASN A 262 10.63 3.40 -10.36
N ALA A 263 9.31 3.59 -10.46
CA ALA A 263 8.57 3.32 -11.69
C ALA A 263 9.02 4.23 -12.84
N ALA A 264 9.17 5.54 -12.59
CA ALA A 264 9.67 6.50 -13.57
C ALA A 264 11.11 6.18 -14.01
N ALA A 265 11.99 5.83 -13.06
CA ALA A 265 13.36 5.42 -13.35
C ALA A 265 13.41 4.13 -14.19
N ALA A 266 12.58 3.13 -13.88
CA ALA A 266 12.47 1.91 -14.66
C ALA A 266 11.95 2.17 -16.08
N GLN A 267 10.97 3.05 -16.25
CA GLN A 267 10.48 3.45 -17.56
C GLN A 267 11.54 4.19 -18.38
N ALA A 268 12.28 5.11 -17.76
CA ALA A 268 13.40 5.82 -18.38
C ALA A 268 14.54 4.87 -18.77
N ALA A 269 14.84 3.85 -17.95
CA ALA A 269 15.82 2.83 -18.27
C ALA A 269 15.39 2.00 -19.49
N ARG A 270 14.12 1.60 -19.55
CA ARG A 270 13.55 0.87 -20.70
C ARG A 270 13.58 1.71 -21.98
N SER A 271 13.25 2.99 -21.91
CA SER A 271 13.29 3.87 -23.08
C SER A 271 14.72 4.12 -23.58
N ARG A 272 15.69 4.33 -22.67
CA ARG A 272 17.12 4.43 -23.01
C ARG A 272 17.63 3.14 -23.65
N ALA A 273 17.30 1.98 -23.08
CA ALA A 273 17.69 0.69 -23.65
C ALA A 273 17.08 0.49 -25.06
N ALA A 274 15.82 0.86 -25.26
CA ALA A 274 15.16 0.78 -26.56
C ALA A 274 15.78 1.75 -27.59
N ASN A 275 16.13 2.97 -27.20
CA ASN A 275 16.82 3.93 -28.06
C ASN A 275 18.23 3.48 -28.40
N LYS A 276 18.97 2.94 -27.42
CA LYS A 276 20.29 2.35 -27.66
C LYS A 276 20.20 1.18 -28.64
N ALA A 277 19.26 0.25 -28.45
CA ALA A 277 19.05 -0.86 -29.38
C ALA A 277 18.61 -0.40 -30.79
N LYS A 278 17.92 0.74 -30.91
CA LYS A 278 17.62 1.36 -32.21
C LYS A 278 18.86 1.97 -32.86
N LEU A 279 19.72 2.63 -32.07
CA LEU A 279 20.99 3.18 -32.54
C LEU A 279 21.95 2.06 -32.98
N ASP A 280 22.05 0.97 -32.20
CA ASP A 280 22.89 -0.19 -32.54
C ASP A 280 22.44 -0.87 -33.85
N LYS A 281 21.14 -0.80 -34.16
CA LYS A 281 20.59 -1.29 -35.44
C LYS A 281 20.70 -0.28 -36.58
N HIS A 282 21.00 0.98 -36.29
CA HIS A 282 21.09 2.02 -37.30
C HIS A 282 22.44 1.90 -38.02
N VAL A 283 22.42 1.23 -39.17
CA VAL A 283 23.58 1.13 -40.05
C VAL A 283 23.77 2.48 -40.75
N VAL A 284 24.84 3.19 -40.40
CA VAL A 284 25.22 4.44 -41.06
C VAL A 284 25.53 4.14 -42.54
N PRO A 285 24.96 4.89 -43.49
CA PRO A 285 25.25 4.72 -44.91
C PRO A 285 26.75 4.88 -45.25
N ASP A 286 27.26 4.11 -46.21
CA ASP A 286 28.70 4.03 -46.49
C ASP A 286 29.35 5.35 -46.94
N TRP A 287 28.58 6.26 -47.54
CA TRP A 287 29.06 7.60 -47.92
C TRP A 287 29.23 8.56 -46.73
N ALA A 288 28.64 8.24 -45.57
CA ALA A 288 28.76 9.00 -44.33
C ALA A 288 29.78 8.40 -43.35
N LYS A 289 30.35 7.23 -43.68
CA LYS A 289 31.49 6.67 -42.95
C LYS A 289 32.75 7.42 -43.42
N SER A 290 33.42 8.13 -42.51
CA SER A 290 34.76 8.63 -42.81
C SER A 290 35.66 7.44 -43.12
N GLN A 291 36.41 7.50 -44.23
CA GLN A 291 37.44 6.51 -44.53
C GLN A 291 38.45 6.55 -43.39
N GLN A 292 38.38 5.56 -42.50
CA GLN A 292 39.46 5.33 -41.57
C GLN A 292 40.64 4.75 -42.36
N PRO A 293 41.86 5.28 -42.17
CA PRO A 293 43.04 4.68 -42.77
C PRO A 293 43.23 3.25 -42.24
N GLU A 294 43.56 2.34 -43.15
CA GLU A 294 43.74 0.91 -42.93
C GLU A 294 44.71 0.60 -41.75
N PRO A 295 44.52 -0.52 -41.04
CA PRO A 295 45.30 -0.83 -39.85
C PRO A 295 46.64 -1.43 -40.25
N GLU A 296 47.71 -0.62 -40.23
CA GLU A 296 49.07 -1.15 -40.20
C GLU A 296 49.42 -1.59 -38.77
N ALA A 297 50.06 -2.77 -38.72
CA ALA A 297 50.63 -3.51 -37.60
C ALA A 297 50.66 -2.86 -36.19
N SER A 298 50.24 -3.67 -35.22
CA SER A 298 50.44 -3.55 -33.78
C SER A 298 51.69 -2.75 -33.36
N LEU A 299 51.46 -1.54 -32.85
CA LEU A 299 52.34 -0.84 -31.92
C LEU A 299 51.49 -0.50 -30.69
N ASP A 300 51.92 -1.08 -29.57
CA ASP A 300 51.56 -0.70 -28.21
C ASP A 300 51.85 0.80 -28.08
N SER A 301 50.81 1.64 -28.15
CA SER A 301 50.96 3.10 -28.09
C SER A 301 50.09 3.60 -26.95
N GLU A 302 50.82 4.02 -25.94
CA GLU A 302 50.41 4.60 -24.67
C GLU A 302 49.35 5.70 -24.85
N GLU A 303 48.57 5.88 -23.78
CA GLU A 303 47.68 7.01 -23.55
C GLU A 303 48.36 8.33 -23.93
N GLU A 304 48.09 8.84 -25.13
CA GLU A 304 48.45 10.21 -25.49
C GLU A 304 47.29 11.11 -25.05
N GLU A 305 47.42 11.67 -23.84
CA GLU A 305 46.65 12.83 -23.39
C GLU A 305 46.76 13.93 -24.45
N VAL A 306 45.75 14.02 -25.32
CA VAL A 306 45.56 15.20 -26.16
C VAL A 306 45.12 16.30 -25.20
N GLU A 307 46.05 17.15 -24.79
CA GLU A 307 45.74 18.37 -24.02
C GLU A 307 44.67 19.16 -24.78
N GLU A 308 43.43 19.09 -24.29
CA GLU A 308 42.31 19.94 -24.70
C GLU A 308 42.66 21.39 -24.33
N VAL A 309 43.34 22.10 -25.23
CA VAL A 309 43.53 23.55 -25.07
C VAL A 309 42.17 24.20 -25.32
N GLU A 310 41.41 24.44 -24.25
CA GLU A 310 40.12 25.15 -24.29
C GLU A 310 40.31 26.54 -24.90
N HIS A 311 39.74 26.75 -26.09
CA HIS A 311 39.76 28.03 -26.77
C HIS A 311 38.56 28.87 -26.30
N ILE A 312 38.81 30.01 -25.65
CA ILE A 312 37.77 30.90 -25.10
C ILE A 312 37.35 31.91 -26.17
N GLU A 313 36.09 31.88 -26.59
CA GLU A 313 35.54 32.83 -27.55
C GLU A 313 34.77 34.00 -26.91
N CYS A 314 34.92 35.19 -27.48
CA CYS A 314 34.12 36.36 -27.11
C CYS A 314 32.95 36.53 -28.06
N VAL A 315 31.72 36.27 -27.63
CA VAL A 315 30.50 36.36 -28.46
C VAL A 315 30.29 37.76 -29.05
N VAL A 316 30.65 38.81 -28.31
CA VAL A 316 30.43 40.21 -28.74
C VAL A 316 31.41 40.65 -29.83
N CYS A 317 32.64 40.13 -29.78
CA CYS A 317 33.70 40.52 -30.71
C CYS A 317 34.09 39.41 -31.71
N GLN A 318 33.52 38.21 -31.56
CA GLN A 318 33.81 36.99 -32.32
C GLN A 318 35.31 36.66 -32.40
N LYS A 319 36.03 36.89 -31.30
CA LYS A 319 37.48 36.62 -31.18
C LYS A 319 37.73 35.43 -30.27
N ILE A 320 38.59 34.52 -30.74
CA ILE A 320 38.99 33.31 -30.03
C ILE A 320 40.35 33.57 -29.36
N PHE A 321 40.45 33.26 -28.07
CA PHE A 321 41.65 33.45 -27.24
C PHE A 321 42.11 32.11 -26.69
N LYS A 322 43.43 31.92 -26.66
CA LYS A 322 44.07 30.68 -26.18
C LYS A 322 44.37 30.69 -24.68
N SER A 323 44.07 31.79 -23.99
CA SER A 323 44.34 31.96 -22.55
C SER A 323 43.31 32.90 -21.92
N GLU A 324 42.84 32.54 -20.73
CA GLU A 324 41.88 33.32 -19.95
C GLU A 324 42.41 34.73 -19.62
N ASN A 325 43.72 34.90 -19.43
CA ASN A 325 44.32 36.21 -19.15
C ASN A 325 44.23 37.15 -20.36
N GLN A 326 44.32 36.62 -21.58
CA GLN A 326 44.15 37.40 -22.81
C GLN A 326 42.68 37.79 -23.01
N TYR A 327 41.76 36.89 -22.67
CA TYR A 327 40.33 37.15 -22.69
C TYR A 327 39.92 38.24 -21.69
N LYS A 328 40.39 38.16 -20.43
CA LYS A 328 40.16 39.20 -19.39
C LYS A 328 40.73 40.56 -19.79
N ALA A 329 41.88 40.58 -20.47
CA ALA A 329 42.43 41.83 -21.02
C ALA A 329 41.57 42.38 -22.19
N HIS A 330 41.01 41.49 -23.01
CA HIS A 330 40.09 41.86 -24.08
C HIS A 330 38.78 42.46 -23.53
N GLU A 331 38.19 41.89 -22.48
CA GLU A 331 36.97 42.40 -21.84
C GLU A 331 37.14 43.84 -21.31
N LYS A 332 38.34 44.17 -20.79
CA LYS A 332 38.67 45.52 -20.32
C LYS A 332 39.00 46.51 -21.43
N SER A 333 39.11 46.05 -22.68
CA SER A 333 39.43 46.92 -23.81
C SER A 333 38.27 47.86 -24.12
N LYS A 334 38.56 49.15 -24.33
CA LYS A 334 37.57 50.16 -24.73
C LYS A 334 36.77 49.74 -25.97
N LYS A 335 37.37 48.96 -26.87
CA LYS A 335 36.69 48.44 -28.07
C LYS A 335 35.62 47.40 -27.72
N HIS A 336 35.93 46.47 -26.81
CA HIS A 336 34.99 45.46 -26.35
C HIS A 336 33.84 46.10 -25.57
N ILE A 337 34.14 46.98 -24.60
CA ILE A 337 33.13 47.69 -23.80
C ILE A 337 32.17 48.49 -24.69
N LYS A 338 32.67 49.18 -25.72
CA LYS A 338 31.84 49.91 -26.67
C LYS A 338 30.94 48.97 -27.50
N ALA A 339 31.45 47.82 -27.92
CA ALA A 339 30.67 46.81 -28.63
C ALA A 339 29.57 46.20 -27.74
N VAL A 340 29.87 45.94 -26.46
CA VAL A 340 28.87 45.47 -25.48
C VAL A 340 27.77 46.50 -25.28
N GLN A 341 28.11 47.79 -25.11
CA GLN A 341 27.12 48.85 -24.95
C GLN A 341 26.26 49.09 -26.20
N GLN A 342 26.79 48.80 -27.39
CA GLN A 342 26.02 48.84 -28.63
C GLN A 342 25.04 47.67 -28.69
N LEU A 343 25.52 46.44 -28.44
CA LEU A 343 24.69 45.24 -28.41
C LEU A 343 23.56 45.36 -27.37
N GLN A 344 23.84 45.88 -26.18
CA GLN A 344 22.81 46.13 -25.16
C GLN A 344 21.74 47.14 -25.60
N ARG A 345 22.13 48.15 -26.40
CA ARG A 345 21.17 49.13 -26.96
C ARG A 345 20.33 48.53 -28.07
N GLU A 346 20.93 47.67 -28.90
CA GLU A 346 20.20 46.90 -29.92
C GLU A 346 19.19 45.96 -29.27
N ILE A 347 19.61 45.16 -28.29
CA ILE A 347 18.71 44.27 -27.53
C ILE A 347 17.58 45.06 -26.85
N ARG A 348 17.87 46.20 -26.21
CA ARG A 348 16.81 47.03 -25.61
C ARG A 348 15.85 47.61 -26.65
N ARG A 349 16.36 48.03 -27.81
CA ARG A 349 15.51 48.51 -28.91
C ARG A 349 14.61 47.38 -29.40
N ASP A 350 15.17 46.20 -29.61
CA ASP A 350 14.45 45.03 -30.11
C ASP A 350 13.41 44.57 -29.10
N ASN A 351 13.74 44.50 -27.80
CA ASN A 351 12.78 44.17 -26.74
C ASN A 351 11.58 45.14 -26.72
N LYS A 352 11.82 46.44 -26.92
CA LYS A 352 10.75 47.43 -27.05
C LYS A 352 9.95 47.24 -28.34
N LEU A 353 10.61 46.90 -29.44
CA LEU A 353 9.98 46.63 -30.74
C LEU A 353 9.08 45.39 -30.70
N PHE A 354 9.50 44.37 -29.96
CA PHE A 354 8.77 43.11 -29.78
C PHE A 354 7.85 43.12 -28.55
N ASN A 355 7.72 44.25 -27.85
CA ASN A 355 6.87 44.43 -26.67
C ASN A 355 7.13 43.39 -25.56
N LEU A 356 8.39 42.98 -25.40
CA LEU A 356 8.89 41.99 -24.43
C LEU A 356 9.38 42.65 -23.12
N GLU A 357 8.96 43.88 -22.84
CA GLU A 357 9.28 44.55 -21.57
C GLU A 357 8.35 44.03 -20.46
N ASP A 358 8.82 43.02 -19.72
CA ASP A 358 8.13 42.53 -18.53
C ASP A 358 8.05 43.62 -17.44
N PRO A 359 6.88 43.85 -16.80
CA PRO A 359 6.76 44.79 -15.69
C PRO A 359 7.33 44.15 -14.42
N VAL A 360 8.66 44.20 -14.25
CA VAL A 360 9.31 43.72 -13.03
C VAL A 360 9.50 44.87 -12.05
N GLU A 361 8.93 44.66 -10.87
CA GLU A 361 9.06 45.46 -9.66
C GLU A 361 10.52 45.83 -9.37
N LYS A 362 10.71 47.10 -8.97
CA LYS A 362 11.97 47.64 -8.47
C LYS A 362 12.43 46.81 -7.27
N THR A 363 13.49 46.03 -7.44
CA THR A 363 14.34 45.59 -6.33
C THR A 363 15.59 46.48 -6.26
N PRO A 364 16.10 46.75 -5.04
CA PRO A 364 16.92 47.92 -4.78
C PRO A 364 18.35 47.79 -5.32
N THR A 365 18.77 48.90 -5.92
CA THR A 365 20.10 49.27 -6.37
C THR A 365 21.15 49.13 -5.26
N ALA A 366 22.28 48.50 -5.58
CA ALA A 366 23.57 48.71 -4.92
C ALA A 366 24.53 49.37 -5.93
N PRO A 367 25.51 50.16 -5.47
CA PRO A 367 25.63 51.55 -5.87
C PRO A 367 26.36 51.75 -7.20
N VAL A 368 25.77 52.59 -8.04
CA VAL A 368 26.44 53.30 -9.13
C VAL A 368 27.38 54.34 -8.53
N SER A 369 28.65 54.27 -8.89
CA SER A 369 29.66 55.28 -8.59
C SER A 369 29.27 56.59 -9.27
N GLU A 370 29.19 57.66 -8.46
CA GLU A 370 29.06 59.06 -8.85
C GLU A 370 29.92 59.37 -10.07
N LEU A 371 29.27 59.73 -11.18
CA LEU A 371 29.67 60.73 -12.16
C LEU A 371 28.53 60.81 -13.19
N ASP A 372 28.07 62.03 -13.46
CA ASP A 372 27.16 62.41 -14.57
C ASP A 372 25.66 62.47 -14.27
N ALA A 373 25.30 62.94 -13.08
CA ALA A 373 24.06 63.69 -12.90
C ALA A 373 24.27 65.17 -13.28
N LEU A 374 24.12 65.54 -14.56
CA LEU A 374 23.91 66.93 -15.01
C LEU A 374 23.29 66.95 -16.41
N ASP A 375 21.95 66.93 -16.51
CA ASP A 375 21.17 67.97 -17.22
C ASP A 375 19.67 67.64 -17.13
N LEU A 376 18.96 68.39 -16.27
CA LEU A 376 17.50 68.44 -16.23
C LEU A 376 17.11 69.91 -16.09
N CYS A 377 16.66 70.52 -17.18
CA CYS A 377 15.92 71.79 -17.24
C CYS A 377 15.08 71.72 -18.54
N GLU A 378 13.76 71.60 -18.43
CA GLU A 378 12.73 72.54 -18.94
C GLU A 378 11.75 71.69 -19.78
N GLU A 379 10.43 71.81 -19.80
CA GLU A 379 9.47 72.80 -19.29
C GLU A 379 8.07 72.15 -19.21
N ASN A 380 7.20 72.81 -18.46
CA ASN A 380 5.77 72.57 -18.27
C ASN A 380 4.97 72.48 -19.59
N GLU A 381 3.82 71.78 -19.60
CA GLU A 381 2.48 72.38 -19.51
C GLU A 381 1.35 71.40 -19.85
N SER A 382 0.23 71.67 -19.20
CA SER A 382 -1.13 71.17 -19.35
C SER A 382 -1.73 71.34 -20.75
N ASP A 383 -2.73 70.54 -21.12
CA ASP A 383 -4.15 70.95 -21.17
C ASP A 383 -5.00 70.03 -22.08
N ALA A 384 -6.30 70.09 -21.79
CA ALA A 384 -7.45 69.34 -22.26
C ALA A 384 -7.73 69.30 -23.77
N GLY A 385 -8.70 68.47 -24.15
CA GLY A 385 -9.40 68.63 -25.42
C GLY A 385 -10.24 67.43 -25.85
N THR A 386 -11.51 67.47 -25.51
CA THR A 386 -12.62 66.70 -26.09
C THR A 386 -12.75 66.89 -27.61
N ASP A 387 -13.18 65.88 -28.34
CA ASP A 387 -14.40 65.91 -29.19
C ASP A 387 -14.44 64.74 -30.20
N ALA A 388 -15.55 63.99 -30.16
CA ALA A 388 -16.14 63.32 -31.32
C ALA A 388 -17.00 64.37 -32.07
N PRO A 389 -17.33 64.25 -33.38
CA PRO A 389 -18.20 63.16 -33.87
C PRO A 389 -18.08 62.77 -35.37
N THR A 390 -18.82 61.69 -35.74
CA THR A 390 -19.47 61.38 -37.06
C THR A 390 -18.57 61.25 -38.30
N SER A 391 -18.82 60.43 -39.33
CA SER A 391 -19.80 59.40 -39.71
C SER A 391 -19.36 58.96 -41.12
N GLU A 392 -19.40 57.68 -41.48
CA GLU A 392 -19.88 57.23 -42.80
C GLU A 392 -19.93 55.69 -42.87
N LEU A 393 -21.13 55.22 -43.21
CA LEU A 393 -21.52 53.86 -43.53
C LEU A 393 -20.99 53.49 -44.92
N ASP A 394 -20.79 52.20 -45.25
CA ASP A 394 -21.84 51.39 -45.89
C ASP A 394 -21.36 50.00 -46.39
N GLN A 395 -22.35 49.10 -46.53
CA GLN A 395 -22.43 47.86 -47.34
C GLN A 395 -21.98 46.52 -46.71
N LYS A 396 -22.92 45.69 -46.22
CA LYS A 396 -23.83 44.72 -46.92
C LYS A 396 -23.11 43.40 -47.29
N ALA A 397 -23.66 42.20 -47.17
CA ALA A 397 -24.93 41.65 -46.71
C ALA A 397 -24.77 40.11 -46.68
N GLU A 398 -25.45 39.41 -45.78
CA GLU A 398 -25.65 37.96 -45.88
C GLU A 398 -27.15 37.66 -45.72
N VAL A 399 -27.67 36.98 -46.75
CA VAL A 399 -29.08 36.75 -47.05
C VAL A 399 -29.54 35.45 -46.42
N GLN A 400 -30.71 35.46 -45.78
CA GLN A 400 -31.44 34.27 -45.38
C GLN A 400 -32.58 33.96 -46.39
N SER A 401 -32.79 32.66 -46.57
CA SER A 401 -34.02 31.97 -46.98
C SER A 401 -34.45 32.00 -48.45
N GLY A 402 -34.20 30.87 -49.11
CA GLY A 402 -35.08 30.20 -50.06
C GLY A 402 -35.07 28.72 -49.73
#